data_AF-A0A8J6MA84-F1
#
_entry.id   AF-A0A8J6MA84-F1
#
_cell.length_a   1.000
_cell.length_b   1.000
_cell.length_c   1.000
_cell.angle_alpha   90.00
_cell.angle_beta   90.00
_cell.angle_gamma   90.00
#
_symmetry.space_group_name_H-M   'P 1'
#
loop_
_entity.id
_entity.type
_entity.pdbx_description
1 polymer ?
#
loop_
_entity_poly.entity_id
_entity_poly.type
_entity_poly.pdbx_seq_one_letter_code
_entity_poly.pdbx_strand_id
1 'polypeptide(L)'
;MKRIGSFIAGLLVGTMLFGGSVAYAAGVVAELSSHRFFVDGQEVKMTAYAINGNNYVMLRDIGKAVGFNVHWDSTNGCVQIESDKPYTGTAPAKTQSVAVGAKKADYTQADVMPEPKAGDKIPCSDGYVYEITDVSKYQNSMFATQETDTLPDPTCDWSLLDQPTLPEPEANHFTSGGKEYMFVRNLFETRRMQYTLYNAIGDNPQTWQNGKPVTRADGSPLVTVKLSIPESVAANSFWPWRSDQIVELFNSCPPGEYAFESWDVYCDGAFQYTEYYISVK
;
A
#
# COMPACT_ATOMS: atom_id res chain seq x y z
N MET A 1 60.06 -18.85 -59.51
CA MET A 1 60.26 -19.39 -58.15
C MET A 1 61.40 -18.65 -57.46
N LYS A 2 61.17 -18.23 -56.19
CA LYS A 2 62.13 -17.75 -55.16
C LYS A 2 62.87 -16.42 -55.50
N ARG A 3 63.06 -15.43 -54.64
CA ARG A 3 62.84 -15.14 -53.21
C ARG A 3 63.08 -13.62 -53.05
N ILE A 4 62.23 -12.88 -52.36
CA ILE A 4 62.59 -11.55 -51.83
C ILE A 4 62.37 -11.63 -50.33
N GLY A 5 63.46 -11.71 -49.57
CA GLY A 5 63.46 -11.87 -48.14
C GLY A 5 64.62 -11.10 -47.52
N SER A 6 64.23 -10.13 -46.68
CA SER A 6 64.95 -9.63 -45.50
C SER A 6 66.13 -8.68 -45.69
N PHE A 7 65.95 -7.44 -45.20
CA PHE A 7 66.75 -6.75 -44.17
C PHE A 7 66.22 -5.30 -44.11
N ILE A 8 65.72 -4.75 -43.00
CA ILE A 8 66.44 -4.20 -41.84
C ILE A 8 65.34 -4.01 -40.77
N ALA A 9 65.36 -4.78 -39.67
CA ALA A 9 66.08 -4.50 -38.43
C ALA A 9 65.48 -3.33 -37.63
N GLY A 10 65.07 -3.63 -36.39
CA GLY A 10 65.10 -2.65 -35.31
C GLY A 10 63.78 -2.01 -34.89
N LEU A 11 62.71 -2.77 -34.64
CA LEU A 11 61.67 -2.29 -33.70
C LEU A 11 60.85 -3.43 -33.08
N LEU A 12 61.52 -4.46 -32.56
CA LEU A 12 60.89 -5.54 -31.80
C LEU A 12 60.74 -5.21 -30.30
N VAL A 13 60.84 -3.93 -29.91
CA VAL A 13 60.81 -3.48 -28.48
C VAL A 13 59.94 -2.22 -28.26
N GLY A 14 59.19 -1.73 -29.26
CA GLY A 14 58.61 -0.38 -29.24
C GLY A 14 57.10 -0.23 -29.02
N THR A 15 56.30 -1.29 -28.95
CA THR A 15 54.82 -1.17 -28.83
C THR A 15 54.19 -2.08 -27.78
N MET A 16 54.98 -2.50 -26.78
CA MET A 16 54.44 -3.05 -25.52
C MET A 16 53.95 -1.95 -24.54
N LEU A 17 53.95 -0.66 -24.90
CA LEU A 17 53.49 0.40 -24.01
C LEU A 17 52.54 1.38 -24.71
N PHE A 18 51.27 1.29 -24.28
CA PHE A 18 50.13 2.18 -24.48
C PHE A 18 49.32 2.09 -25.78
N GLY A 19 48.04 1.71 -25.59
CA GLY A 19 46.94 2.43 -26.24
C GLY A 19 46.17 1.69 -27.32
N GLY A 20 45.52 0.58 -26.97
CA GLY A 20 44.58 -0.07 -27.88
C GLY A 20 43.79 -1.21 -27.25
N SER A 21 43.39 -1.06 -25.98
CA SER A 21 42.30 -1.87 -25.45
C SER A 21 41.07 -1.60 -26.32
N VAL A 22 40.79 -2.47 -27.29
CA VAL A 22 39.39 -2.67 -27.67
C VAL A 22 38.73 -3.22 -26.41
N ALA A 23 38.15 -2.31 -25.64
CA ALA A 23 37.14 -2.68 -24.69
C ALA A 23 36.02 -3.33 -25.51
N TYR A 24 36.01 -4.66 -25.57
CA TYR A 24 34.75 -5.34 -25.74
C TYR A 24 33.94 -4.90 -24.53
N ALA A 25 33.00 -3.98 -24.74
CA ALA A 25 31.88 -3.88 -23.84
C ALA A 25 31.33 -5.31 -23.77
N ALA A 26 31.46 -5.95 -22.62
CA ALA A 26 30.75 -7.18 -22.33
C ALA A 26 29.26 -6.82 -22.27
N GLY A 27 28.69 -6.52 -23.44
CA GLY A 27 27.27 -6.35 -23.63
C GLY A 27 26.66 -7.71 -23.35
N VAL A 28 25.62 -7.70 -22.53
CA VAL A 28 24.80 -8.89 -22.30
C VAL A 28 24.22 -9.30 -23.66
N VAL A 29 24.67 -10.42 -24.22
CA VAL A 29 24.15 -10.96 -25.48
C VAL A 29 22.94 -11.82 -25.14
N ALA A 30 21.82 -11.56 -25.81
CA ALA A 30 20.63 -12.38 -25.76
C ALA A 30 20.59 -13.29 -26.99
N GLU A 31 20.65 -14.60 -26.77
CA GLU A 31 20.55 -15.60 -27.83
C GLU A 31 19.19 -16.30 -27.78
N LEU A 32 18.66 -16.74 -28.93
CA LEU A 32 17.43 -17.52 -28.91
C LEU A 32 17.67 -18.86 -28.22
N SER A 33 16.81 -19.22 -27.25
CA SER A 33 16.92 -20.48 -26.54
C SER A 33 16.52 -21.66 -27.43
N SER A 34 17.28 -22.76 -27.33
CA SER A 34 16.97 -24.05 -27.95
C SER A 34 16.23 -25.01 -27.02
N HIS A 35 15.91 -24.57 -25.79
CA HIS A 35 15.21 -25.38 -24.80
C HIS A 35 13.75 -25.60 -25.18
N ARG A 36 13.23 -26.78 -24.84
CA ARG A 36 11.81 -27.15 -25.02
C ARG A 36 11.05 -26.87 -23.73
N PHE A 37 9.84 -26.35 -23.87
CA PHE A 37 8.97 -26.01 -22.74
C PHE A 37 7.75 -26.92 -22.72
N PHE A 38 7.32 -27.32 -21.53
CA PHE A 38 6.18 -28.20 -21.33
C PHE A 38 5.25 -27.60 -20.27
N VAL A 39 3.95 -27.64 -20.52
CA VAL A 39 2.90 -27.29 -19.55
C VAL A 39 2.00 -28.50 -19.42
N ASP A 40 1.80 -28.98 -18.18
CA ASP A 40 1.02 -30.19 -17.88
C ASP A 40 1.41 -31.43 -18.70
N GLY A 41 2.71 -31.56 -18.98
CA GLY A 41 3.28 -32.67 -19.76
C GLY A 41 3.11 -32.54 -21.28
N GLN A 42 2.48 -31.48 -21.78
CA GLN A 42 2.37 -31.19 -23.22
C GLN A 42 3.40 -30.16 -23.66
N GLU A 43 4.08 -30.41 -24.79
CA GLU A 43 5.07 -29.49 -25.34
C GLU A 43 4.39 -28.22 -25.88
N VAL A 44 4.85 -27.05 -25.41
CA VAL A 44 4.36 -25.74 -25.85
C VAL A 44 5.47 -24.98 -26.55
N LYS A 45 5.13 -24.35 -27.70
CA LYS A 45 6.06 -23.47 -28.40
C LYS A 45 6.07 -22.11 -27.72
N MET A 46 7.20 -21.77 -27.11
CA MET A 46 7.39 -20.52 -26.37
C MET A 46 8.71 -19.87 -26.77
N THR A 47 8.68 -18.56 -27.03
CA THR A 47 9.91 -17.82 -27.40
C THR A 47 10.65 -17.44 -26.14
N ALA A 48 11.87 -17.95 -26.00
CA ALA A 48 12.75 -17.66 -24.86
C ALA A 48 14.11 -17.20 -25.34
N TYR A 49 14.76 -16.33 -24.57
CA TYR A 49 16.13 -15.88 -24.83
C TYR A 49 17.05 -16.35 -23.70
N ALA A 50 18.16 -16.97 -24.07
CA ALA A 50 19.23 -17.33 -23.17
C ALA A 50 20.12 -16.10 -22.93
N ILE A 51 20.15 -15.65 -21.67
CA ILE A 51 20.98 -14.53 -21.22
C ILE A 51 21.70 -15.00 -19.94
N ASN A 52 23.03 -15.00 -19.94
CA ASN A 52 23.85 -15.45 -18.82
C ASN A 52 23.44 -16.83 -18.26
N GLY A 53 23.09 -17.76 -19.15
CA GLY A 53 22.67 -19.12 -18.78
C GLY A 53 21.23 -19.25 -18.26
N ASN A 54 20.44 -18.17 -18.22
CA ASN A 54 19.03 -18.20 -17.83
C ASN A 54 18.11 -18.01 -19.03
N ASN A 55 16.95 -18.67 -19.03
CA ASN A 55 15.91 -18.45 -20.02
C ASN A 55 14.98 -17.30 -19.59
N TYR A 56 14.89 -16.28 -20.43
CA TYR A 56 13.96 -15.16 -20.28
C TYR A 56 12.80 -15.31 -21.27
N VAL A 57 11.59 -15.20 -20.76
CA VAL A 57 10.35 -15.47 -21.51
C VAL A 57 9.36 -14.33 -21.29
N MET A 58 8.52 -14.05 -22.28
CA MET A 58 7.42 -13.10 -22.10
C MET A 58 6.41 -13.65 -21.10
N LEU A 59 6.18 -12.93 -20.00
CA LEU A 59 5.24 -13.33 -18.94
C LEU A 59 3.82 -13.60 -19.47
N ARG A 60 3.37 -12.84 -20.48
CA ARG A 60 2.08 -13.06 -21.14
C ARG A 60 1.99 -14.39 -21.88
N ASP A 61 3.09 -14.88 -22.44
CA ASP A 61 3.12 -16.20 -23.10
C ASP A 61 2.96 -17.33 -22.07
N ILE A 62 3.54 -17.14 -20.87
CA ILE A 62 3.34 -18.06 -19.74
C ILE A 62 1.88 -17.99 -19.27
N GLY A 63 1.32 -16.80 -19.06
CA GLY A 63 -0.08 -16.63 -18.67
C GLY A 63 -1.05 -17.30 -19.64
N LYS A 64 -0.81 -17.14 -20.95
CA LYS A 64 -1.58 -17.81 -21.99
C LYS A 64 -1.45 -19.34 -21.98
N ALA A 65 -0.25 -19.86 -21.75
CA ALA A 65 0.02 -21.30 -21.75
C ALA A 65 -0.53 -22.00 -20.50
N VAL A 66 -0.43 -21.35 -19.32
CA VAL A 66 -0.86 -21.91 -18.02
C VAL A 66 -2.32 -21.58 -17.70
N GLY A 67 -2.87 -20.51 -18.27
CA GLY A 67 -4.29 -20.16 -18.14
C GLY A 67 -4.59 -19.09 -17.09
N PHE A 68 -3.67 -18.17 -16.82
CA PHE A 68 -3.90 -17.00 -15.96
C PHE A 68 -3.80 -15.69 -16.74
N ASN A 69 -4.56 -14.67 -16.32
CA ASN A 69 -4.55 -13.38 -17.02
C ASN A 69 -3.32 -12.55 -16.64
N VAL A 70 -2.75 -11.88 -17.65
CA VAL A 70 -1.67 -10.90 -17.48
C VAL A 70 -2.01 -9.69 -18.32
N HIS A 71 -2.19 -8.54 -17.69
CA HIS A 71 -2.54 -7.30 -18.40
C HIS A 71 -1.75 -6.10 -17.89
N TRP A 72 -1.70 -5.05 -18.70
CA TRP A 72 -1.17 -3.75 -18.28
C TRP A 72 -2.31 -2.92 -17.73
N ASP A 73 -2.21 -2.52 -16.47
CA ASP A 73 -3.11 -1.56 -15.87
C ASP A 73 -2.56 -0.16 -16.14
N SER A 74 -3.14 0.54 -17.12
CA SER A 74 -2.73 1.90 -17.47
C SER A 74 -3.09 2.92 -16.39
N THR A 75 -4.04 2.60 -15.51
CA THR A 75 -4.43 3.47 -14.40
C THR A 75 -3.39 3.42 -13.30
N ASN A 76 -2.94 2.22 -12.94
CA ASN A 76 -1.95 2.02 -11.88
C ASN A 76 -0.49 1.98 -12.38
N GLY A 77 -0.27 2.00 -13.71
CA GLY A 77 1.05 1.98 -14.32
C GLY A 77 1.84 0.70 -14.04
N CYS A 78 1.16 -0.44 -13.91
CA CYS A 78 1.78 -1.70 -13.53
C CYS A 78 1.26 -2.89 -14.34
N VAL A 79 1.98 -4.00 -14.26
CA VAL A 79 1.53 -5.29 -14.79
C VAL A 79 0.72 -5.99 -13.70
N GLN A 80 -0.51 -6.39 -14.02
CA GLN A 80 -1.40 -7.15 -13.15
C GLN A 80 -1.43 -8.62 -13.57
N ILE A 81 -1.47 -9.51 -12.58
CA ILE A 81 -1.56 -10.97 -12.75
C ILE A 81 -2.80 -11.46 -11.99
N GLU A 82 -3.70 -12.13 -12.67
CA GLU A 82 -4.93 -12.68 -12.08
C GLU A 82 -4.90 -14.20 -12.25
N SER A 83 -4.50 -14.92 -11.20
CA SER A 83 -4.27 -16.37 -11.24
C SER A 83 -5.55 -17.21 -11.37
N ASP A 84 -6.71 -16.65 -11.00
CA ASP A 84 -8.01 -17.31 -11.04
C ASP A 84 -8.84 -16.98 -12.30
N LYS A 85 -8.30 -16.15 -13.22
CA LYS A 85 -9.00 -15.71 -14.44
C LYS A 85 -8.37 -16.30 -15.70
N PRO A 86 -9.17 -16.68 -16.70
CA PRO A 86 -8.64 -17.12 -17.98
C PRO A 86 -7.84 -15.99 -18.66
N TYR A 87 -6.81 -16.36 -19.41
CA TYR A 87 -6.01 -15.37 -20.15
C TYR A 87 -6.84 -14.64 -21.20
N THR A 88 -6.94 -13.32 -21.07
CA THR A 88 -7.54 -12.42 -22.07
C THR A 88 -6.53 -11.40 -22.62
N GLY A 89 -5.46 -11.11 -21.86
CA GLY A 89 -4.47 -10.10 -22.22
C GLY A 89 -4.98 -8.66 -22.08
N THR A 90 -6.23 -8.49 -21.64
CA THR A 90 -6.94 -7.23 -21.42
C THR A 90 -7.29 -7.08 -19.95
N ALA A 91 -7.33 -5.83 -19.47
CA ALA A 91 -7.91 -5.54 -18.17
C ALA A 91 -9.39 -5.97 -18.17
N PRO A 92 -9.91 -6.50 -17.05
CA PRO A 92 -11.35 -6.71 -16.89
C PRO A 92 -12.09 -5.40 -17.21
N ALA A 93 -13.20 -5.49 -17.93
CA ALA A 93 -14.10 -4.34 -18.06
C ALA A 93 -14.57 -3.98 -16.65
N LYS A 94 -14.03 -2.90 -16.08
CA LYS A 94 -14.54 -2.35 -14.82
C LYS A 94 -16.01 -2.04 -15.05
N THR A 95 -16.89 -2.80 -14.40
CA THR A 95 -18.27 -2.38 -14.19
C THR A 95 -18.18 -1.13 -13.33
N GLN A 96 -18.08 0.02 -13.98
CA GLN A 96 -18.33 1.30 -13.32
C GLN A 96 -19.79 1.25 -12.90
N SER A 97 -20.04 0.92 -11.64
CA SER A 97 -21.26 1.32 -10.96
C SER A 97 -21.25 2.85 -10.96
N VAL A 98 -21.85 3.43 -12.00
CA VAL A 98 -22.29 4.82 -11.98
C VAL A 98 -23.44 4.86 -10.97
N ALA A 99 -23.09 5.04 -9.70
CA ALA A 99 -24.05 5.41 -8.68
C ALA A 99 -24.52 6.83 -9.00
N VAL A 100 -25.72 6.90 -9.60
CA VAL A 100 -26.47 8.13 -9.78
C VAL A 100 -26.78 8.68 -8.38
N GLY A 101 -26.14 9.80 -8.03
CA GLY A 101 -26.27 10.48 -6.74
C GLY A 101 -24.93 10.58 -5.98
N ALA A 102 -23.96 11.33 -6.54
CA ALA A 102 -22.66 11.51 -5.91
C ALA A 102 -22.79 12.20 -4.54
N LYS A 103 -22.66 11.43 -3.45
CA LYS A 103 -22.28 12.00 -2.16
C LYS A 103 -20.82 12.51 -2.29
N LYS A 104 -20.55 13.72 -1.77
CA LYS A 104 -19.18 14.22 -1.57
C LYS A 104 -18.51 13.39 -0.47
N ALA A 105 -17.17 13.37 -0.41
CA ALA A 105 -16.50 12.92 0.80
C ALA A 105 -17.02 13.70 2.01
N ASP A 106 -17.60 12.97 2.95
CA ASP A 106 -18.04 13.51 4.22
C ASP A 106 -17.19 12.91 5.34
N TYR A 107 -16.06 13.57 5.60
CA TYR A 107 -15.13 13.19 6.65
C TYR A 107 -15.71 13.34 8.06
N THR A 108 -16.90 13.94 8.20
CA THR A 108 -17.59 14.12 9.49
C THR A 108 -18.37 12.88 9.93
N GLN A 109 -18.57 11.91 9.04
CA GLN A 109 -19.30 10.69 9.33
C GLN A 109 -18.34 9.59 9.77
N ALA A 110 -18.54 9.06 10.98
CA ALA A 110 -17.74 7.96 11.50
C ALA A 110 -18.23 6.58 11.06
N ASP A 111 -19.48 6.48 10.59
CA ASP A 111 -20.11 5.20 10.23
C ASP A 111 -20.29 5.05 8.71
N VAL A 112 -19.83 6.04 7.94
CA VAL A 112 -19.90 6.06 6.48
C VAL A 112 -18.50 6.37 5.95
N MET A 113 -17.95 5.45 5.16
CA MET A 113 -16.64 5.68 4.52
C MET A 113 -16.70 6.91 3.62
N PRO A 114 -15.75 7.85 3.74
CA PRO A 114 -15.66 8.97 2.81
C PRO A 114 -15.35 8.49 1.38
N GLU A 115 -15.97 9.12 0.39
CA GLU A 115 -15.74 8.87 -1.04
C GLU A 115 -15.21 10.13 -1.74
N PRO A 116 -13.92 10.47 -1.61
CA PRO A 116 -13.36 11.68 -2.21
C PRO A 116 -13.31 11.57 -3.73
N LYS A 117 -13.56 12.70 -4.41
CA LYS A 117 -13.60 12.79 -5.87
C LYS A 117 -12.71 13.93 -6.35
N ALA A 118 -12.11 13.76 -7.53
CA ALA A 118 -11.41 14.86 -8.19
C ALA A 118 -12.38 16.04 -8.42
N GLY A 119 -11.94 17.25 -8.06
CA GLY A 119 -12.73 18.48 -8.02
C GLY A 119 -13.38 18.78 -6.66
N ASP A 120 -13.28 17.88 -5.67
CA ASP A 120 -13.71 18.20 -4.31
C ASP A 120 -12.85 19.31 -3.70
N LYS A 121 -13.52 20.25 -3.03
CA LYS A 121 -12.91 21.40 -2.38
C LYS A 121 -13.14 21.31 -0.89
N ILE A 122 -12.06 21.24 -0.12
CA ILE A 122 -12.10 21.09 1.33
C ILE A 122 -11.57 22.38 1.95
N PRO A 123 -12.38 23.06 2.79
CA PRO A 123 -11.90 24.21 3.55
C PRO A 123 -10.99 23.74 4.68
N CYS A 124 -9.79 24.31 4.74
CA CYS A 124 -8.80 24.04 5.78
C CYS A 124 -8.91 25.05 6.93
N SER A 125 -8.34 24.69 8.08
CA SER A 125 -8.35 25.47 9.32
C SER A 125 -7.70 26.86 9.19
N ASP A 126 -6.75 27.02 8.26
CA ASP A 126 -6.07 28.28 7.93
C ASP A 126 -6.82 29.15 6.90
N GLY A 127 -8.00 28.70 6.45
CA GLY A 127 -8.81 29.37 5.42
C GLY A 127 -8.41 29.03 3.98
N TYR A 128 -7.39 28.19 3.76
CA TYR A 128 -7.06 27.66 2.45
C TYR A 128 -8.18 26.72 1.96
N VAL A 129 -8.49 26.74 0.66
CA VAL A 129 -9.44 25.82 0.06
C VAL A 129 -8.67 24.83 -0.81
N TYR A 130 -8.49 23.63 -0.27
CA TYR A 130 -7.73 22.58 -0.94
C TYR A 130 -8.58 21.87 -1.98
N GLU A 131 -8.07 21.75 -3.20
CA GLU A 131 -8.74 21.06 -4.30
C GLU A 131 -8.12 19.67 -4.51
N ILE A 132 -8.93 18.63 -4.36
CA ILE A 132 -8.54 17.25 -4.66
C ILE A 132 -8.51 17.07 -6.17
N THR A 133 -7.41 16.56 -6.71
CA THR A 133 -7.19 16.35 -8.15
C THR A 133 -7.05 14.88 -8.52
N ASP A 134 -6.57 14.04 -7.61
CA ASP A 134 -6.35 12.61 -7.84
C ASP A 134 -6.67 11.78 -6.59
N VAL A 135 -7.54 10.81 -6.74
CA VAL A 135 -7.98 9.86 -5.70
C VAL A 135 -7.81 8.41 -6.15
N SER A 136 -7.07 8.17 -7.22
CA SER A 136 -6.86 6.84 -7.82
C SER A 136 -6.38 5.81 -6.80
N LYS A 137 -5.61 6.24 -5.79
CA LYS A 137 -5.03 5.41 -4.73
C LYS A 137 -5.93 5.19 -3.51
N TYR A 138 -7.04 5.92 -3.37
CA TYR A 138 -7.82 5.98 -2.13
C TYR A 138 -8.29 4.60 -1.64
N GLN A 139 -8.85 3.80 -2.54
CA GLN A 139 -9.28 2.42 -2.29
C GLN A 139 -8.41 1.38 -3.02
N ASN A 140 -7.32 1.82 -3.67
CA ASN A 140 -6.45 0.96 -4.46
C ASN A 140 -5.02 0.95 -3.90
N SER A 141 -4.88 0.94 -2.58
CA SER A 141 -3.55 0.86 -1.96
C SER A 141 -2.91 -0.49 -2.29
N MET A 142 -1.82 -0.46 -3.05
CA MET A 142 -1.02 -1.65 -3.39
C MET A 142 -0.37 -2.32 -2.18
N PHE A 143 -0.42 -1.69 -1.00
CA PHE A 143 0.16 -2.17 0.24
C PHE A 143 -0.88 -2.70 1.23
N ALA A 144 -2.17 -2.44 0.98
CA ALA A 144 -3.24 -2.95 1.83
C ALA A 144 -3.28 -4.48 1.77
N THR A 145 -3.40 -5.11 2.93
CA THR A 145 -3.50 -6.57 3.08
C THR A 145 -4.84 -7.01 3.67
N GLN A 146 -5.69 -6.04 4.01
CA GLN A 146 -7.00 -6.23 4.62
C GLN A 146 -8.01 -5.33 3.91
N GLU A 147 -9.25 -5.81 3.79
CA GLU A 147 -10.38 -5.03 3.28
C GLU A 147 -10.71 -3.89 4.25
N THR A 148 -10.95 -2.70 3.69
CA THR A 148 -11.24 -1.48 4.46
C THR A 148 -12.59 -0.87 4.10
N ASP A 149 -13.45 -1.57 3.37
CA ASP A 149 -14.72 -0.97 2.91
C ASP A 149 -15.77 -0.85 4.01
N THR A 150 -15.66 -1.65 5.08
CA THR A 150 -16.62 -1.69 6.18
C THR A 150 -15.93 -1.62 7.53
N LEU A 151 -16.64 -1.12 8.54
CA LEU A 151 -16.19 -1.21 9.93
C LEU A 151 -16.25 -2.67 10.43
N PRO A 152 -15.44 -3.05 11.43
CA PRO A 152 -15.54 -4.35 12.07
C PRO A 152 -16.93 -4.58 12.69
N ASP A 153 -17.42 -5.81 12.65
CA ASP A 153 -18.61 -6.23 13.40
C ASP A 153 -18.26 -6.49 14.88
N PRO A 154 -19.19 -6.27 15.83
CA PRO A 154 -18.95 -6.50 17.25
C PRO A 154 -18.79 -8.00 17.59
N THR A 155 -17.70 -8.34 18.30
CA THR A 155 -17.49 -9.67 18.89
C THR A 155 -17.98 -9.76 20.35
N CYS A 156 -18.26 -8.61 20.97
CA CYS A 156 -18.79 -8.48 22.33
C CYS A 156 -19.79 -7.32 22.43
N ASP A 157 -20.42 -7.14 23.60
CA ASP A 157 -21.37 -6.04 23.82
C ASP A 157 -20.64 -4.71 24.04
N TRP A 158 -20.37 -3.99 22.95
CA TRP A 158 -19.69 -2.70 23.01
C TRP A 158 -20.45 -1.64 23.81
N SER A 159 -21.77 -1.79 24.03
CA SER A 159 -22.54 -0.84 24.85
C SER A 159 -22.10 -0.80 26.32
N LEU A 160 -21.38 -1.84 26.76
CA LEU A 160 -20.79 -1.94 28.10
C LEU A 160 -19.42 -1.26 28.21
N LEU A 161 -18.82 -0.84 27.08
CA LEU A 161 -17.53 -0.16 27.02
C LEU A 161 -17.72 1.36 26.95
N ASP A 162 -16.69 2.11 27.38
CA ASP A 162 -16.66 3.56 27.27
C ASP A 162 -16.96 4.02 25.85
N GLN A 163 -17.96 4.90 25.66
CA GLN A 163 -18.32 5.47 24.35
C GLN A 163 -17.80 6.91 24.24
N PRO A 164 -16.52 7.13 23.88
CA PRO A 164 -15.95 8.47 23.75
C PRO A 164 -16.65 9.26 22.65
N THR A 165 -16.79 10.56 22.87
CA THR A 165 -17.27 11.50 21.85
C THR A 165 -16.27 11.58 20.70
N LEU A 166 -16.78 11.60 19.47
CA LEU A 166 -15.94 11.84 18.30
C LEU A 166 -15.32 13.25 18.37
N PRO A 167 -14.08 13.42 17.90
CA PRO A 167 -13.48 14.75 17.76
C PRO A 167 -14.20 15.54 16.66
N GLU A 168 -14.06 16.86 16.71
CA GLU A 168 -14.55 17.73 15.64
C GLU A 168 -13.84 17.40 14.31
N PRO A 169 -14.55 17.50 13.17
CA PRO A 169 -13.93 17.38 11.87
C PRO A 169 -12.86 18.46 11.68
N GLU A 170 -11.74 18.08 11.07
CA GLU A 170 -10.58 18.95 10.96
C GLU A 170 -9.85 18.68 9.64
N ALA A 171 -9.44 19.76 8.97
CA ALA A 171 -8.59 19.69 7.80
C ALA A 171 -7.47 20.73 7.95
N ASN A 172 -6.23 20.27 7.97
CA ASN A 172 -5.06 21.10 8.16
C ASN A 172 -4.25 21.18 6.87
N HIS A 173 -3.85 22.40 6.50
CA HIS A 173 -3.06 22.66 5.30
C HIS A 173 -1.66 23.13 5.67
N PHE A 174 -0.66 22.67 4.91
CA PHE A 174 0.74 23.05 5.10
C PHE A 174 1.48 23.14 3.77
N THR A 175 2.24 24.22 3.58
CA THR A 175 3.18 24.35 2.47
C THR A 175 4.58 23.90 2.90
N SER A 176 5.15 22.90 2.22
CA SER A 176 6.51 22.42 2.52
C SER A 176 7.24 21.97 1.27
N GLY A 177 8.48 22.42 1.09
CA GLY A 177 9.30 22.05 -0.06
C GLY A 177 8.71 22.48 -1.42
N GLY A 178 7.89 23.53 -1.45
CA GLY A 178 7.20 24.01 -2.66
C GLY A 178 5.99 23.15 -3.07
N LYS A 179 5.48 22.32 -2.16
CA LYS A 179 4.28 21.49 -2.34
C LYS A 179 3.23 21.83 -1.30
N GLU A 180 1.97 21.60 -1.65
CA GLU A 180 0.82 21.83 -0.78
C GLU A 180 0.29 20.52 -0.21
N TYR A 181 0.35 20.39 1.11
CA TYR A 181 -0.16 19.22 1.83
C TYR A 181 -1.48 19.54 2.51
N MET A 182 -2.36 18.55 2.55
CA MET A 182 -3.55 18.57 3.39
C MET A 182 -3.64 17.28 4.19
N PHE A 183 -3.90 17.43 5.48
CA PHE A 183 -4.22 16.35 6.41
C PHE A 183 -5.68 16.53 6.82
N VAL A 184 -6.56 15.64 6.38
CA VAL A 184 -7.98 15.68 6.75
C VAL A 184 -8.30 14.53 7.69
N ARG A 185 -8.91 14.86 8.84
CA ARG A 185 -9.24 13.90 9.88
C ARG A 185 -10.31 12.95 9.35
N ASN A 186 -10.01 11.66 9.36
CA ASN A 186 -10.89 10.62 8.87
C ASN A 186 -11.60 9.93 10.05
N LEU A 187 -12.84 10.36 10.34
CA LEU A 187 -13.60 9.84 11.49
C LEU A 187 -14.03 8.38 11.30
N PHE A 188 -14.24 7.94 10.06
CA PHE A 188 -14.54 6.54 9.75
C PHE A 188 -13.36 5.63 10.07
N GLU A 189 -12.16 6.03 9.67
CA GLU A 189 -10.94 5.27 10.00
C GLU A 189 -10.59 5.35 11.49
N THR A 190 -10.84 6.48 12.15
CA THR A 190 -10.74 6.59 13.61
C THR A 190 -11.70 5.63 14.32
N ARG A 191 -12.93 5.47 13.79
CA ARG A 191 -13.92 4.51 14.29
C ARG A 191 -13.48 3.06 14.06
N ARG A 192 -12.86 2.76 12.92
CA ARG A 192 -12.28 1.44 12.66
C ARG A 192 -11.25 1.07 13.72
N MET A 193 -10.36 2.00 14.09
CA MET A 193 -9.38 1.78 15.18
C MET A 193 -10.07 1.46 16.51
N GLN A 194 -11.09 2.25 16.87
CA GLN A 194 -11.88 2.05 18.08
C GLN A 194 -12.54 0.67 18.12
N TYR A 195 -13.23 0.27 17.05
CA TYR A 195 -13.94 -1.02 16.98
C TYR A 195 -12.98 -2.20 16.96
N THR A 196 -11.82 -2.05 16.33
CA THR A 196 -10.74 -3.04 16.39
C THR A 196 -10.28 -3.26 17.83
N LEU A 197 -10.08 -2.17 18.60
CA LEU A 197 -9.74 -2.27 20.01
C LEU A 197 -10.86 -2.90 20.83
N TYR A 198 -12.12 -2.54 20.58
CA TYR A 198 -13.24 -3.11 21.33
C TYR A 198 -13.37 -4.62 21.15
N ASN A 199 -13.18 -5.12 19.93
CA ASN A 199 -13.12 -6.55 19.69
C ASN A 199 -11.94 -7.19 20.43
N ALA A 200 -10.75 -6.56 20.40
CA ALA A 200 -9.61 -7.03 21.17
C ALA A 200 -9.87 -7.09 22.69
N ILE A 201 -10.58 -6.10 23.24
CA ILE A 201 -11.01 -6.09 24.65
C ILE A 201 -11.94 -7.26 24.96
N GLY A 202 -12.93 -7.51 24.09
CA GLY A 202 -13.90 -8.59 24.23
C GLY A 202 -13.29 -9.99 24.13
N ASP A 203 -12.28 -10.13 23.29
CA ASP A 203 -11.59 -11.39 23.03
C ASP A 203 -10.51 -11.71 24.09
N ASN A 204 -10.12 -10.74 24.91
CA ASN A 204 -9.07 -10.89 25.91
C ASN A 204 -9.63 -11.23 27.31
N PRO A 205 -9.24 -12.38 27.91
CA PRO A 205 -9.78 -12.84 29.20
C PRO A 205 -9.35 -11.99 30.40
N GLN A 206 -8.33 -11.14 30.26
CA GLN A 206 -7.92 -10.21 31.31
C GLN A 206 -8.86 -8.99 31.38
N THR A 207 -9.44 -8.59 30.25
CA THR A 207 -10.27 -7.38 30.12
C THR A 207 -11.75 -7.67 29.97
N TRP A 208 -12.13 -8.90 29.63
CA TRP A 208 -13.53 -9.31 29.51
C TRP A 208 -13.79 -10.65 30.21
N GLN A 209 -14.69 -10.65 31.19
CA GLN A 209 -15.02 -11.85 31.97
C GLN A 209 -16.51 -11.88 32.30
N ASN A 210 -17.11 -13.07 32.25
CA ASN A 210 -18.53 -13.26 32.59
C ASN A 210 -19.48 -12.37 31.76
N GLY A 211 -19.13 -12.13 30.48
CA GLY A 211 -19.96 -11.35 29.56
C GLY A 211 -19.92 -9.84 29.77
N LYS A 212 -18.94 -9.31 30.50
CA LYS A 212 -18.80 -7.86 30.78
C LYS A 212 -17.33 -7.45 30.89
N PRO A 213 -17.02 -6.15 30.72
CA PRO A 213 -15.65 -5.67 30.91
C PRO A 213 -15.23 -5.79 32.37
N VAL A 214 -13.96 -6.12 32.57
CA VAL A 214 -13.29 -6.11 33.88
C VAL A 214 -13.02 -4.66 34.27
N THR A 215 -13.31 -4.33 35.53
CA THR A 215 -13.06 -3.01 36.11
C THR A 215 -11.95 -3.07 37.15
N ARG A 216 -11.33 -1.92 37.43
CA ARG A 216 -10.39 -1.75 38.54
C ARG A 216 -11.13 -1.83 39.88
N ALA A 217 -10.37 -1.92 40.98
CA ALA A 217 -10.93 -1.99 42.34
C ALA A 217 -11.79 -0.76 42.73
N ASP A 218 -11.54 0.39 42.09
CA ASP A 218 -12.31 1.63 42.27
C ASP A 218 -13.57 1.70 41.38
N GLY A 219 -13.84 0.66 40.58
CA GLY A 219 -14.95 0.60 39.63
C GLY A 219 -14.68 1.25 38.28
N SER A 220 -13.52 1.85 38.05
CA SER A 220 -13.16 2.43 36.75
C SER A 220 -12.90 1.35 35.67
N PRO A 221 -13.14 1.66 34.38
CA PRO A 221 -12.82 0.75 33.28
C PRO A 221 -11.34 0.38 33.26
N LEU A 222 -10.99 -0.91 33.11
CA LEU A 222 -9.59 -1.34 33.04
C LEU A 222 -8.88 -0.79 31.78
N VAL A 223 -9.65 -0.52 30.74
CA VAL A 223 -9.22 0.05 29.46
C VAL A 223 -10.09 1.27 29.17
N THR A 224 -9.46 2.40 28.85
CA THR A 224 -10.16 3.64 28.46
C THR A 224 -9.73 4.03 27.06
N VAL A 225 -10.68 4.52 26.27
CA VAL A 225 -10.46 4.88 24.86
C VAL A 225 -10.66 6.38 24.65
N LYS A 226 -9.75 7.02 23.92
CA LYS A 226 -9.85 8.40 23.44
C LYS A 226 -9.76 8.41 21.92
N LEU A 227 -10.53 9.29 21.28
CA LEU A 227 -10.55 9.44 19.82
C LEU A 227 -9.83 10.72 19.38
N SER A 228 -8.97 11.25 20.25
CA SER A 228 -8.03 12.30 19.94
C SER A 228 -6.74 12.14 20.73
N ILE A 229 -5.64 12.60 20.15
CA ILE A 229 -4.29 12.55 20.72
C ILE A 229 -3.85 14.01 20.90
N PRO A 230 -3.59 14.47 22.14
CA PRO A 230 -3.08 15.82 22.36
C PRO A 230 -1.72 16.02 21.69
N GLU A 231 -1.45 17.20 21.13
CA GLU A 231 -0.18 17.53 20.45
C GLU A 231 1.07 17.32 21.34
N SER A 232 0.91 17.39 22.67
CA SER A 232 1.98 17.16 23.64
C SER A 232 2.31 15.69 23.86
N VAL A 233 1.54 14.77 23.30
CA VAL A 233 1.69 13.32 23.45
C VAL A 233 2.36 12.76 22.20
N ALA A 234 3.47 12.05 22.38
CA ALA A 234 4.08 11.29 21.31
C ALA A 234 3.21 10.07 20.98
N ALA A 235 2.80 9.96 19.72
CA ALA A 235 2.06 8.81 19.22
C ALA A 235 2.91 8.03 18.22
N ASN A 236 2.72 6.71 18.22
CA ASN A 236 3.21 5.87 17.14
C ASN A 236 2.26 6.02 15.96
N SER A 237 2.80 5.90 14.75
CA SER A 237 2.01 5.96 13.53
C SER A 237 2.29 4.74 12.66
N PHE A 238 1.31 4.35 11.85
CA PHE A 238 1.47 3.29 10.88
C PHE A 238 0.62 3.52 9.64
N TRP A 239 1.14 3.04 8.52
CA TRP A 239 0.43 2.83 7.27
C TRP A 239 1.15 1.70 6.53
N PRO A 240 0.44 0.82 5.79
CA PRO A 240 -1.01 0.75 5.57
C PRO A 240 -1.79 0.20 6.76
N TRP A 241 -3.13 0.25 6.68
CA TRP A 241 -4.01 -0.35 7.68
C TRP A 241 -3.67 -1.82 7.93
N ARG A 242 -3.53 -2.16 9.21
CA ARG A 242 -3.27 -3.51 9.73
C ARG A 242 -3.87 -3.59 11.13
N SER A 243 -4.96 -4.35 11.30
CA SER A 243 -5.60 -4.56 12.61
C SER A 243 -4.62 -5.01 13.68
N ASP A 244 -3.62 -5.82 13.29
CA ASP A 244 -2.64 -6.41 14.20
C ASP A 244 -1.78 -5.36 14.90
N GLN A 245 -1.58 -4.17 14.31
CA GLN A 245 -0.87 -3.07 14.96
C GLN A 245 -1.60 -2.58 16.22
N ILE A 246 -2.91 -2.76 16.30
CA ILE A 246 -3.73 -2.45 17.48
C ILE A 246 -3.84 -3.68 18.38
N VAL A 247 -4.18 -4.84 17.81
CA VAL A 247 -4.45 -6.07 18.56
C VAL A 247 -3.20 -6.59 19.28
N GLU A 248 -2.04 -6.62 18.63
CA GLU A 248 -0.79 -7.08 19.24
C GLU A 248 -0.31 -6.10 20.31
N LEU A 249 -0.43 -4.79 20.05
CA LEU A 249 -0.07 -3.76 21.02
C LEU A 249 -0.94 -3.88 22.28
N PHE A 250 -2.25 -4.02 22.10
CA PHE A 250 -3.20 -4.22 23.19
C PHE A 250 -2.87 -5.49 23.99
N ASN A 251 -2.67 -6.62 23.32
CA ASN A 251 -2.39 -7.89 23.99
C ASN A 251 -1.04 -7.90 24.72
N SER A 252 -0.09 -7.04 24.33
CA SER A 252 1.18 -6.88 25.05
C SER A 252 1.01 -6.22 26.42
N CYS A 253 0.05 -5.31 26.60
CA CYS A 253 -0.26 -4.67 27.87
C CYS A 253 -1.72 -4.16 27.90
N PRO A 254 -2.70 -5.04 28.15
CA PRO A 254 -4.12 -4.70 27.95
C PRO A 254 -4.63 -3.51 28.77
N PRO A 255 -4.32 -3.38 30.08
CA PRO A 255 -4.79 -2.25 30.88
C PRO A 255 -4.08 -0.96 30.47
N GLY A 256 -4.85 0.11 30.27
CA GLY A 256 -4.28 1.40 29.92
C GLY A 256 -5.27 2.35 29.28
N GLU A 257 -4.77 3.52 28.92
CA GLU A 257 -5.48 4.50 28.12
C GLU A 257 -4.98 4.44 26.67
N TYR A 258 -5.89 4.18 25.74
CA TYR A 258 -5.62 4.08 24.32
C TYR A 258 -6.21 5.29 23.62
N ALA A 259 -5.40 6.01 22.85
CA ALA A 259 -5.84 7.15 22.07
C ALA A 259 -5.58 6.90 20.58
N PHE A 260 -6.57 7.21 19.74
CA PHE A 260 -6.54 6.98 18.31
C PHE A 260 -6.88 8.24 17.53
N GLU A 261 -6.20 8.44 16.41
CA GLU A 261 -6.57 9.40 15.37
C GLU A 261 -6.20 8.84 14.00
N SER A 262 -6.93 9.24 12.97
CA SER A 262 -6.61 8.84 11.59
C SER A 262 -6.73 10.04 10.66
N TRP A 263 -5.80 10.14 9.72
CA TRP A 263 -5.65 11.31 8.84
C TRP A 263 -5.42 10.87 7.41
N ASP A 264 -6.26 11.33 6.49
CA ASP A 264 -5.98 11.19 5.07
C ASP A 264 -5.03 12.29 4.62
N VAL A 265 -3.95 11.88 3.97
CA VAL A 265 -2.85 12.74 3.55
C VAL A 265 -2.90 12.97 2.05
N TYR A 266 -2.93 14.24 1.67
CA TYR A 266 -2.90 14.71 0.29
C TYR A 266 -1.65 15.55 0.04
N CYS A 267 -1.15 15.50 -1.19
CA CYS A 267 -0.04 16.32 -1.67
C CYS A 267 -0.34 16.79 -3.10
N ASP A 268 -0.27 18.09 -3.35
CA ASP A 268 -0.59 18.73 -4.63
C ASP A 268 -1.91 18.25 -5.25
N GLY A 269 -2.94 18.07 -4.42
CA GLY A 269 -4.27 17.58 -4.79
C GLY A 269 -4.41 16.06 -4.89
N ALA A 270 -3.30 15.31 -4.86
CA ALA A 270 -3.33 13.85 -4.99
C ALA A 270 -3.33 13.17 -3.62
N PHE A 271 -4.24 12.21 -3.41
CA PHE A 271 -4.23 11.34 -2.24
C PHE A 271 -2.94 10.51 -2.19
N GLN A 272 -2.32 10.47 -1.01
CA GLN A 272 -1.09 9.73 -0.75
C GLN A 272 -1.39 8.44 0.01
N TYR A 273 -1.97 8.57 1.21
CA TYR A 273 -2.26 7.49 2.14
C TYR A 273 -3.13 7.97 3.30
N THR A 274 -3.64 7.03 4.10
CA THR A 274 -4.26 7.29 5.40
C THR A 274 -3.28 6.92 6.50
N GLU A 275 -2.85 7.89 7.31
CA GLU A 275 -1.98 7.66 8.45
C GLU A 275 -2.81 7.37 9.70
N TYR A 276 -2.46 6.31 10.42
CA TYR A 276 -3.12 5.90 11.66
C TYR A 276 -2.21 6.17 12.84
N TYR A 277 -2.68 6.93 13.83
CA TYR A 277 -1.94 7.25 15.04
C TYR A 277 -2.51 6.53 16.25
N ILE A 278 -1.61 6.01 17.08
CA ILE A 278 -1.92 5.29 18.30
C ILE A 278 -0.99 5.73 19.43
N SER A 279 -1.59 6.11 20.56
CA SER A 279 -0.88 6.38 21.81
C SER A 279 -1.43 5.49 22.92
N VAL A 280 -0.55 4.88 23.71
CA VAL A 280 -0.90 4.03 24.85
C VAL A 280 -0.20 4.54 26.10
N LYS A 281 -0.94 4.65 27.20
CA LYS A 281 -0.46 5.13 28.49
C LYS A 281 -0.87 4.24 29.66
#